data_AF-A0AAV7QGF1-F1
#
_entry.id   AF-A0AAV7QGF1-F1
#
_cell.length_a   1.000
_cell.length_b   1.000
_cell.length_c   1.000
_cell.angle_alpha   90.00
_cell.angle_beta   90.00
_cell.angle_gamma   90.00
#
_symmetry.space_group_name_H-M   'P 1'
#
loop_
_entity.id
_entity.type
_entity.pdbx_description
1 polymer ?
#
loop_
_entity_poly.entity_id
_entity_poly.type
_entity_poly.pdbx_seq_one_letter_code
_entity_poly.pdbx_strand_id
1 'polypeptide(L)'
;MEGEGLLKQIDAGGAQFISGANMNDDIFCLPEQATVSAKDGSALPWNNIAGKLKYYSCNTNSCWGVNSADDIFYRFSVTPSSCSGSRWQQVEGKLAMIEVGSDGSVFGVNSVGDAYQRYYMKHLLWSLIVMIVRLEKLSLRVFILLNLCL
;
A
#
# COMPACT_ATOMS: atom_id res chain seq x y z
N MET A 1 7.62 -11.47 25.35
CA MET A 1 8.01 -11.10 23.97
C MET A 1 7.09 -11.89 23.06
N GLU A 2 5.92 -11.34 22.76
CA GLU A 2 4.84 -12.06 22.09
C GLU A 2 4.22 -11.10 21.08
N GLY A 3 4.49 -11.34 19.81
CA GLY A 3 4.10 -10.47 18.71
C GLY A 3 4.49 -10.99 17.33
N GLU A 4 4.87 -12.27 17.23
CA GLU A 4 5.07 -12.96 15.95
C GLU A 4 3.72 -13.31 15.33
N GLY A 5 2.96 -12.28 14.98
CA GLY A 5 1.90 -12.37 13.99
C GLY A 5 2.49 -11.96 12.65
N LEU A 6 2.88 -12.94 11.83
CA LEU A 6 3.32 -12.76 10.44
C LEU A 6 2.37 -11.81 9.71
N LEU A 7 2.91 -10.87 8.94
CA LEU A 7 2.16 -9.83 8.23
C LEU A 7 0.90 -10.41 7.57
N LYS A 8 -0.26 -9.76 7.77
CA LYS A 8 -1.52 -10.17 7.11
C LYS A 8 -1.57 -9.72 5.65
N GLN A 9 -0.79 -8.70 5.31
CA GLN A 9 -0.66 -8.16 3.97
C GLN A 9 0.77 -7.70 3.76
N ILE A 10 1.30 -7.98 2.56
CA ILE A 10 2.62 -7.56 2.10
C ILE A 10 2.51 -6.92 0.72
N ASP A 11 3.33 -5.89 0.49
CA ASP A 11 3.50 -5.25 -0.80
C ASP A 11 4.98 -5.08 -1.17
N ALA A 12 5.27 -5.29 -2.45
CA ALA A 12 6.61 -5.24 -3.03
C ALA A 12 6.64 -4.40 -4.32
N GLY A 13 5.71 -3.45 -4.47
CA GLY A 13 5.65 -2.55 -5.63
C GLY A 13 6.71 -1.45 -5.62
N GLY A 14 7.34 -1.19 -4.47
CA GLY A 14 8.43 -0.22 -4.33
C GLY A 14 9.75 -0.81 -4.77
N ALA A 15 10.52 -0.09 -5.60
CA ALA A 15 11.81 -0.55 -6.13
C ALA A 15 12.71 -1.16 -5.04
N GLN A 16 12.67 -2.50 -4.95
CA GLN A 16 13.45 -3.34 -4.03
C GLN A 16 13.20 -3.14 -2.52
N PHE A 17 12.12 -2.49 -2.08
CA PHE A 17 11.73 -2.48 -0.66
C PHE A 17 10.37 -3.17 -0.43
N ILE A 18 10.18 -3.75 0.76
CA ILE A 18 8.95 -4.46 1.12
C ILE A 18 8.19 -3.63 2.15
N SER A 19 6.87 -3.61 2.06
CA SER A 19 6.00 -2.98 3.05
C SER A 19 4.83 -3.89 3.40
N GLY A 20 4.15 -3.64 4.51
CA GLY A 20 3.00 -4.46 4.89
C GLY A 20 2.40 -4.09 6.24
N ALA A 21 1.32 -4.78 6.57
CA ALA A 21 0.63 -4.64 7.84
C ALA A 21 0.46 -6.00 8.53
N ASN A 22 0.51 -6.04 9.86
CA ASN A 22 0.21 -7.23 10.65
C ASN A 22 -1.28 -7.30 11.04
N MET A 23 -1.65 -8.33 11.80
CA MET A 23 -3.03 -8.51 12.28
C MET A 23 -3.53 -7.41 13.23
N ASN A 24 -2.62 -6.70 13.89
CA ASN A 24 -2.92 -5.60 14.80
C ASN A 24 -2.92 -4.23 14.09
N ASP A 25 -2.92 -4.23 12.75
CA ASP A 25 -2.78 -3.04 11.89
C ASP A 25 -1.45 -2.29 12.08
N ASP A 26 -0.44 -2.88 12.74
CA ASP A 26 0.90 -2.30 12.79
C ASP A 26 1.54 -2.34 11.41
N ILE A 27 2.19 -1.25 11.04
CA ILE A 27 2.74 -1.02 9.71
C ILE A 27 4.24 -1.28 9.77
N PHE A 28 4.75 -2.05 8.82
CA PHE A 28 6.17 -2.34 8.71
C PHE A 28 6.69 -2.10 7.31
N CYS A 29 7.97 -1.78 7.23
CA CYS A 29 8.70 -1.80 5.97
C CYS A 29 10.11 -2.37 6.16
N LEU A 30 10.65 -2.94 5.09
CA LEU A 30 12.01 -3.46 5.01
C LEU A 30 12.72 -2.70 3.88
N PRO A 31 13.76 -1.90 4.18
CA PRO A 31 14.43 -1.08 3.17
C PRO A 31 15.26 -1.95 2.22
N GLU A 32 15.58 -1.40 1.05
CA GLU A 32 16.30 -2.07 -0.03
C GLU A 32 17.61 -2.73 0.41
N GLN A 33 18.38 -2.08 1.28
CA GLN A 33 19.67 -2.62 1.72
C GLN A 33 19.50 -3.94 2.51
N ALA A 34 18.35 -4.11 3.16
CA ALA A 34 18.02 -5.27 3.95
C ALA A 34 17.32 -6.37 3.14
N THR A 35 16.61 -6.02 2.05
CA THR A 35 15.99 -7.02 1.15
C THR A 35 17.05 -7.75 0.32
N VAL A 36 18.10 -7.05 -0.13
CA VAL A 36 19.18 -7.62 -0.94
C VAL A 36 20.20 -8.43 -0.14
N SER A 37 20.27 -8.18 1.18
CA SER A 37 21.30 -8.75 2.07
C SER A 37 20.79 -9.91 2.93
N ALA A 38 19.59 -10.43 2.68
CA ALA A 38 19.01 -11.53 3.43
C ALA A 38 19.81 -12.83 3.20
N LYS A 39 20.91 -13.00 3.95
CA LYS A 39 21.68 -14.24 4.01
C LYS A 39 21.16 -15.10 5.17
N ASP A 40 20.79 -16.34 4.85
CA ASP A 40 20.59 -17.49 5.74
C ASP A 40 20.12 -17.18 7.17
N GLY A 41 18.81 -16.98 7.33
CA GLY A 41 18.12 -17.15 8.62
C GLY A 41 18.30 -16.03 9.65
N SER A 42 19.04 -14.96 9.35
CA SER A 42 19.12 -13.79 10.23
C SER A 42 17.79 -13.04 10.29
N ALA A 43 17.43 -12.54 11.47
CA ALA A 43 16.24 -11.71 11.64
C ALA A 43 16.30 -10.46 10.74
N LEU A 44 15.23 -10.20 9.99
CA LEU A 44 15.15 -9.06 9.08
C LEU A 44 14.91 -7.76 9.87
N PRO A 45 15.63 -6.67 9.59
CA PRO A 45 15.48 -5.40 10.29
C PRO A 45 14.23 -4.65 9.80
N TRP A 46 13.05 -5.14 10.17
CA TRP A 46 11.78 -4.46 9.88
C TRP A 46 11.68 -3.16 10.66
N ASN A 47 11.39 -2.07 9.95
CA ASN A 47 11.08 -0.78 10.54
C ASN A 47 9.59 -0.70 10.84
N ASN A 48 9.22 -0.50 12.11
CA ASN A 48 7.85 -0.15 12.46
C ASN A 48 7.56 1.32 12.09
N ILE A 49 6.46 1.55 11.39
CA ILE A 49 6.00 2.89 11.02
C ILE A 49 4.83 3.25 11.94
N ALA A 50 4.96 4.36 12.68
CA ALA A 50 3.90 4.83 13.58
C ALA A 50 2.58 5.04 12.83
N GLY A 51 1.50 4.49 13.33
CA GLY A 51 0.17 4.52 12.71
C GLY A 51 -0.49 3.15 12.75
N LYS A 52 -1.73 3.07 12.24
CA LYS A 52 -2.49 1.83 12.12
C LYS A 52 -3.14 1.73 10.75
N LEU A 53 -2.74 0.74 9.95
CA LEU A 53 -3.33 0.47 8.63
C LEU A 53 -3.61 -1.02 8.48
N LYS A 54 -4.74 -1.35 7.86
CA LYS A 54 -5.08 -2.73 7.50
C LYS A 54 -4.51 -3.13 6.14
N TYR A 55 -4.14 -2.15 5.31
CA TYR A 55 -3.58 -2.35 3.97
C TYR A 55 -2.59 -1.22 3.67
N TYR A 56 -1.40 -1.56 3.17
CA TYR A 56 -0.35 -0.59 2.84
C TYR A 56 0.36 -1.02 1.55
N SER A 57 0.39 -0.12 0.57
CA SER A 57 0.93 -0.35 -0.77
C SER A 57 1.85 0.79 -1.17
N CYS A 58 2.93 0.45 -1.86
CA CYS A 58 4.01 1.36 -2.13
C CYS A 58 4.50 1.24 -3.58
N ASN A 59 4.86 2.37 -4.16
CA ASN A 59 5.82 2.42 -5.25
C ASN A 59 7.15 3.04 -4.76
N THR A 60 8.08 3.31 -5.66
CA THR A 60 9.42 3.84 -5.34
C THR A 60 9.41 5.12 -4.49
N ASN A 61 8.43 6.01 -4.68
CA ASN A 61 8.45 7.36 -4.11
C ASN A 61 7.18 7.73 -3.32
N SER A 62 6.22 6.81 -3.21
CA SER A 62 4.89 7.09 -2.69
C SER A 62 4.29 5.83 -2.11
N CYS A 63 3.77 5.92 -0.89
CA CYS A 63 2.96 4.87 -0.31
C CYS A 63 1.60 5.38 0.13
N TRP A 64 0.62 4.49 -0.01
CA TRP A 64 -0.76 4.71 0.32
C TRP A 64 -1.24 3.57 1.20
N GLY A 65 -2.19 3.87 2.07
CA GLY A 65 -2.82 2.82 2.85
C GLY A 65 -4.17 3.22 3.39
N VAL A 66 -4.87 2.22 3.92
CA VAL A 66 -6.18 2.40 4.53
C VAL A 66 -6.21 1.81 5.94
N ASN A 67 -6.90 2.46 6.87
CA ASN A 67 -7.09 1.97 8.23
C ASN A 67 -8.35 1.07 8.34
N SER A 68 -8.62 0.55 9.54
CA SER A 68 -9.80 -0.28 9.82
C SER A 68 -11.14 0.44 9.65
N ALA A 69 -11.14 1.79 9.67
CA ALA A 69 -12.30 2.64 9.41
C ALA A 69 -12.41 3.08 7.93
N ASP A 70 -11.67 2.43 7.03
CA ASP A 70 -11.57 2.74 5.60
C ASP A 70 -10.99 4.13 5.27
N ASP A 71 -10.44 4.87 6.24
CA ASP A 71 -9.79 6.17 5.97
C ASP A 71 -8.51 5.97 5.16
N ILE A 72 -8.29 6.87 4.21
CA ILE A 72 -7.16 6.82 3.28
C ILE A 72 -6.02 7.70 3.79
N PHE A 73 -4.80 7.17 3.74
CA PHE A 73 -3.59 7.88 4.14
C PHE A 73 -2.51 7.81 3.07
N TYR A 74 -1.84 8.94 2.85
CA TYR A 74 -0.65 9.06 2.03
C TYR A 74 0.59 9.25 2.91
N ARG A 75 1.69 8.56 2.59
CA ARG A 75 2.98 8.68 3.28
C ARG A 75 3.96 9.50 2.46
N PHE A 76 4.48 10.57 3.05
CA PHE A 76 5.48 11.42 2.43
C PHE A 76 6.90 10.86 2.55
N SER A 77 7.74 11.22 1.57
CA SER A 77 9.21 11.03 1.61
C SER A 77 9.65 9.57 1.72
N VAL A 78 8.86 8.63 1.19
CA VAL A 78 9.28 7.22 1.11
C VAL A 78 10.28 7.06 -0.03
N THR A 79 11.37 6.35 0.24
CA THR A 79 12.38 5.94 -0.76
C THR A 79 12.80 4.50 -0.50
N PRO A 80 13.45 3.81 -1.45
CA PRO A 80 13.97 2.45 -1.23
C PRO A 80 14.90 2.32 -0.01
N SER A 81 15.74 3.33 0.24
CA SER A 81 16.66 3.38 1.38
C SER A 81 16.02 3.89 2.68
N SER A 82 14.89 4.59 2.59
CA SER A 82 14.16 5.16 3.74
C SER A 82 12.67 4.85 3.60
N CYS A 83 12.35 3.56 3.71
CA CYS A 83 10.99 3.06 3.51
C CYS A 83 9.98 3.60 4.54
N SER A 84 10.45 4.10 5.68
CA SER A 84 9.60 4.63 6.74
C SER A 84 8.97 5.98 6.37
N GLY A 85 9.58 6.77 5.50
CA GLY A 85 9.11 8.12 5.16
C GLY A 85 9.01 9.06 6.37
N SER A 86 8.40 10.24 6.18
CA SER A 86 8.42 11.34 7.16
C SER A 86 7.10 11.53 7.92
N ARG A 87 5.97 11.62 7.21
CA ARG A 87 4.66 11.93 7.81
C ARG A 87 3.49 11.34 7.04
N TRP A 88 2.37 11.19 7.75
CA TRP A 88 1.07 10.86 7.17
C TRP A 88 0.30 12.11 6.76
N GLN A 89 -0.52 11.97 5.73
CA GLN A 89 -1.61 12.89 5.41
C GLN A 89 -2.87 12.07 5.17
N GLN A 90 -3.94 12.39 5.88
CA GLN A 90 -5.25 11.84 5.57
C GLN A 90 -5.75 12.45 4.25
N VAL A 91 -6.32 11.61 3.41
CA VAL A 91 -6.90 11.98 2.13
C VAL A 91 -8.39 11.66 2.19
N GLU A 92 -9.22 12.58 1.72
CA GLU A 92 -10.67 12.39 1.70
C GLU A 92 -11.08 11.16 0.87
N GLY A 93 -12.10 10.46 1.35
CA GLY A 93 -12.62 9.24 0.76
C GLY A 93 -12.59 8.06 1.73
N LYS A 94 -13.21 6.95 1.32
CA LYS A 94 -13.25 5.69 2.06
C LYS A 94 -12.94 4.52 1.14
N LEU A 95 -11.90 3.75 1.45
CA LEU A 95 -11.47 2.59 0.68
C LEU A 95 -11.18 1.40 1.61
N ALA A 96 -11.60 0.21 1.19
CA ALA A 96 -11.31 -1.04 1.88
C ALA A 96 -9.92 -1.58 1.53
N MET A 97 -9.40 -1.26 0.34
CA MET A 97 -8.07 -1.61 -0.14
C MET A 97 -7.58 -0.57 -1.16
N ILE A 98 -6.26 -0.42 -1.25
CA ILE A 98 -5.60 0.57 -2.09
C ILE A 98 -4.27 0.03 -2.61
N GLU A 99 -3.97 0.29 -3.88
CA GLU A 99 -2.75 -0.15 -4.54
C GLU A 99 -2.15 0.97 -5.40
N VAL A 100 -0.83 0.98 -5.47
CA VAL A 100 -0.04 1.99 -6.19
C VAL A 100 0.71 1.32 -7.34
N GLY A 101 0.47 1.78 -8.57
CA GLY A 101 1.22 1.38 -9.75
C GLY A 101 2.62 1.95 -9.79
N SER A 102 3.51 1.29 -10.54
CA SER A 102 4.88 1.76 -10.77
C SER A 102 4.95 3.09 -11.54
N ASP A 103 3.92 3.40 -12.33
CA ASP A 103 3.73 4.66 -13.04
C ASP A 103 3.22 5.81 -12.13
N GLY A 104 2.93 5.51 -10.86
CA GLY A 104 2.37 6.45 -9.89
C GLY A 104 0.86 6.40 -9.78
N SER A 105 0.14 5.71 -10.68
CA SER A 105 -1.32 5.59 -10.64
C SER A 105 -1.77 4.95 -9.32
N VAL A 106 -2.87 5.42 -8.75
CA VAL A 106 -3.42 4.87 -7.50
C VAL A 106 -4.83 4.37 -7.75
N PHE A 107 -5.07 3.12 -7.39
CA PHE A 107 -6.37 2.47 -7.51
C PHE A 107 -6.84 1.98 -6.15
N GLY A 108 -8.14 1.97 -5.94
CA GLY A 108 -8.70 1.40 -4.71
C GLY A 108 -10.12 0.93 -4.90
N VAL A 109 -10.56 0.09 -3.97
CA VAL A 109 -11.94 -0.40 -3.91
C VAL A 109 -12.53 -0.05 -2.55
N ASN A 110 -13.77 0.45 -2.51
CA ASN A 110 -14.47 0.72 -1.26
C ASN A 110 -15.10 -0.55 -0.66
N SER A 111 -15.69 -0.46 0.53
CA SER A 111 -16.32 -1.61 1.21
C SER A 111 -17.53 -2.19 0.49
N VAL A 112 -18.12 -1.45 -0.46
CA VAL A 112 -19.21 -1.93 -1.30
C VAL A 112 -18.72 -2.42 -2.68
N GLY A 113 -17.42 -2.50 -2.93
CA GLY A 113 -16.88 -3.07 -4.17
C GLY A 113 -16.80 -2.12 -5.37
N ASP A 114 -17.03 -0.82 -5.19
CA ASP A 114 -16.81 0.18 -6.24
C ASP A 114 -15.32 0.48 -6.38
N ALA A 115 -14.82 0.58 -7.61
CA ALA A 115 -13.43 0.89 -7.90
C ALA A 115 -13.23 2.37 -8.24
N TYR A 116 -12.09 2.90 -7.81
CA TYR A 116 -11.70 4.29 -8.01
C TYR A 116 -10.27 4.38 -8.53
N GLN A 117 -10.02 5.37 -9.39
CA GLN A 117 -8.67 5.80 -9.78
C GLN A 117 -8.43 7.21 -9.23
N ARG A 118 -7.23 7.46 -8.72
CA ARG A 118 -6.75 8.81 -8.40
C ARG A 118 -5.95 9.36 -9.57
N TYR A 119 -6.36 10.51 -10.11
CA TYR A 119 -5.61 11.23 -11.15
C TYR A 119 -4.77 12.36 -10.54
N TYR A 120 -3.52 12.49 -10.98
CA TYR A 120 -2.61 13.55 -10.50
C TYR A 120 -2.82 14.89 -11.21
N MET A 121 -3.48 14.92 -12.37
CA MET A 121 -3.64 16.15 -13.13
C MET A 121 -4.94 16.87 -12.77
N LYS A 122 -4.78 17.92 -11.97
CA LYS A 122 -5.64 19.11 -11.75
C LYS A 122 -6.42 19.20 -10.44
N HIS A 123 -6.89 18.14 -9.80
CA HIS A 123 -7.46 18.24 -8.45
C HIS A 123 -7.24 16.91 -7.72
N LEU A 124 -7.03 16.96 -6.41
CA LEU A 124 -6.74 15.84 -5.49
C LEU A 124 -7.89 14.82 -5.34
N LEU A 125 -8.70 14.64 -6.38
CA LEU A 125 -9.99 13.96 -6.34
C LEU A 125 -9.90 12.53 -6.92
N TRP A 126 -10.74 11.66 -6.38
CA TRP A 126 -10.96 10.30 -6.89
C TRP A 126 -11.97 10.32 -8.04
N SER A 127 -11.74 9.50 -9.06
CA SER A 127 -12.73 9.24 -10.11
C SER A 127 -13.28 7.83 -9.94
N LEU A 128 -14.60 7.70 -9.99
CA LEU A 128 -15.27 6.40 -10.03
C LEU A 128 -14.98 5.72 -11.37
N ILE A 129 -14.54 4.47 -11.32
CA ILE A 129 -14.40 3.61 -12.49
C ILE A 129 -15.64 2.71 -12.53
N VAL A 130 -16.47 2.86 -13.56
CA VAL A 130 -17.55 1.91 -13.79
C VAL A 130 -16.94 0.64 -14.35
N MET A 131 -16.77 -0.36 -13.49
CA MET A 131 -16.32 -1.68 -13.92
C MET A 131 -17.51 -2.50 -14.41
N ILE A 132 -17.28 -3.27 -15.47
CA ILE A 132 -18.27 -4.23 -16.02
C ILE A 132 -18.50 -5.40 -15.02
N VAL A 133 -17.60 -5.61 -14.06
CA VAL A 133 -17.70 -6.62 -13.01
C VAL A 133 -17.37 -6.02 -11.65
N ARG A 134 -18.22 -6.27 -10.64
CA ARG A 134 -17.99 -5.84 -9.24
C ARG A 134 -16.86 -6.67 -8.63
N LEU A 135 -15.82 -6.02 -8.11
CA LEU A 135 -14.69 -6.73 -7.49
C LEU A 135 -15.05 -7.10 -6.05
N GLU A 136 -15.62 -8.30 -5.86
CA GLU A 136 -15.91 -8.79 -4.51
C GLU A 136 -14.74 -9.60 -3.91
N LYS A 137 -13.85 -10.16 -4.74
CA LYS A 137 -12.78 -11.10 -4.30
C LYS A 137 -11.49 -11.12 -5.13
N LEU A 138 -11.41 -10.36 -6.21
CA LEU A 138 -10.19 -10.31 -7.01
C LEU A 138 -9.19 -9.37 -6.34
N SER A 139 -7.96 -9.83 -6.16
CA SER A 139 -6.86 -8.97 -5.70
C SER A 139 -6.76 -7.78 -6.65
N LEU A 140 -6.68 -6.56 -6.10
CA LEU A 140 -6.37 -5.35 -6.87
C LEU A 140 -5.13 -5.55 -7.76
N ARG A 141 -4.21 -6.46 -7.40
CA ARG A 141 -3.09 -6.87 -8.25
C ARG A 141 -3.53 -7.43 -9.60
N VAL A 142 -4.60 -8.23 -9.66
CA VAL A 142 -5.16 -8.73 -10.93
C VAL A 142 -5.81 -7.61 -11.72
N PHE A 143 -6.48 -6.67 -11.04
CA PHE A 143 -7.10 -5.51 -11.69
C PHE A 143 -6.07 -4.52 -12.27
N ILE A 144 -4.98 -4.28 -11.53
CA ILE A 144 -3.85 -3.46 -11.97
C ILE A 144 -3.13 -4.15 -13.14
N LEU A 145 -2.87 -5.46 -13.06
CA LEU A 145 -2.27 -6.21 -14.18
C LEU A 145 -3.13 -6.19 -15.45
N LEU A 146 -4.45 -6.21 -15.32
CA LEU A 146 -5.38 -6.12 -16.45
C LEU A 146 -5.47 -4.71 -17.06
N ASN A 147 -5.25 -3.64 -16.28
CA ASN A 147 -5.28 -2.26 -16.78
C ASN A 147 -3.90 -1.67 -17.14
N LEU A 148 -2.78 -2.28 -16.73
CA LEU A 148 -1.42 -1.90 -17.11
C LEU A 148 -0.87 -2.66 -18.33
N CYS A 149 -1.67 -3.53 -18.96
CA CYS A 149 -1.27 -4.28 -20.16
C CYS A 149 -1.87 -3.70 -21.47
N LEU A 150 -2.33 -2.45 -21.47
CA LEU A 150 -2.73 -1.70 -22.67
C LEU A 150 -1.85 -0.46 -22.86
#